data_AF-A0A401T0C4-F1
#
_entry.id   AF-A0A401T0C4-F1
#
_cell.length_a   1.000
_cell.length_b   1.000
_cell.length_c   1.000
_cell.angle_alpha   90.00
_cell.angle_beta   90.00
_cell.angle_gamma   90.00
#
_symmetry.space_group_name_H-M   'P 1'
#
loop_
_entity.id
_entity.type
_entity.pdbx_description
1 polymer ?
#
loop_
_entity_poly.entity_id
_entity_poly.type
_entity_poly.pdbx_seq_one_letter_code
_entity_poly.pdbx_strand_id
1 'polypeptide(L)'
;MPASPNNSPLMSFGASFVSFLNAMMTFEDEKMQLACDDLKNTEKLCESSEAGVIETIRNKIKKNIDMQRPSALDVDRLQRQIIIADCQVYLAVLSFVKQELSAYIKGGWILRKAWKIYNKCYAEIDALQMMHKKRSQESLTSDRANDNHIPAVSLQEESLSRLKGACKINSALTSFQTALELAIDQREIQHVCLYEIGWCSMIEMNFKDAYKSFARLKNESRWSQCYYAYLTAACQGATGETDKAQEVFIEVQKLFRRKNNQIEQFSSRKAERFQKEKPTKELCVLAVIEVLYLWKALANCSPSNLQQMNQACQEMHEPLTIGLKHLLLGAIHKCLGNSDGAIQFFHLAIKDELSRQNNAYIQPYACYELGCQLLENPETLDKGRTLLYQAKEEFAGYDFENRLHVRIHTALASLKEVVPQ
;
A
#
# COMPACT_ATOMS: atom_id res chain seq x y z
N MET A 1 27.50 -1.18 37.02
CA MET A 1 26.17 -1.75 36.69
C MET A 1 25.90 -1.47 35.23
N PRO A 2 25.74 -2.48 34.36
CA PRO A 2 25.45 -2.25 32.95
C PRO A 2 23.97 -1.84 32.81
N ALA A 3 23.73 -0.79 32.02
CA ALA A 3 22.40 -0.26 31.72
C ALA A 3 21.56 -1.32 31.00
N SER A 4 20.28 -1.40 31.39
CA SER A 4 19.25 -2.26 30.81
C SER A 4 19.07 -2.06 29.30
N PRO A 5 18.72 -3.10 28.50
CA PRO A 5 18.70 -3.04 27.03
C PRO A 5 17.57 -2.22 26.37
N ASN A 6 16.70 -1.53 27.12
CA ASN A 6 15.41 -1.03 26.63
C ASN A 6 15.31 0.46 26.25
N ASN A 7 16.41 1.23 26.18
CA ASN A 7 16.33 2.71 26.07
C ASN A 7 16.85 3.33 24.76
N SER A 8 17.13 2.55 23.71
CA SER A 8 17.55 3.12 22.41
C SER A 8 16.35 3.57 21.57
N PRO A 9 16.24 4.85 21.16
CA PRO A 9 15.16 5.33 20.30
C PRO A 9 15.05 4.57 18.98
N LEU A 10 16.18 4.16 18.41
CA LEU A 10 16.23 3.40 17.16
C LEU A 10 15.66 1.98 17.33
N MET A 11 15.95 1.33 18.46
CA MET A 11 15.40 0.01 18.77
C MET A 11 13.89 0.08 19.06
N SER A 12 13.45 1.10 19.81
CA SER A 12 12.03 1.36 20.05
C SER A 12 11.29 1.62 18.74
N PHE A 13 11.90 2.41 17.84
CA PHE A 13 11.36 2.65 16.52
C PHE A 13 11.22 1.37 15.71
N GLY A 14 12.27 0.55 15.64
CA GLY A 14 12.24 -0.75 14.96
C GLY A 14 11.12 -1.67 15.48
N ALA A 15 10.96 -1.77 16.80
CA ALA A 15 9.88 -2.55 17.41
C ALA A 15 8.49 -1.99 17.06
N SER A 16 8.30 -0.67 17.18
CA SER A 16 7.02 -0.02 16.82
C SER A 16 6.69 -0.13 15.33
N PHE A 17 7.71 -0.18 14.47
CA PHE A 17 7.54 -0.41 13.03
C PHE A 17 7.08 -1.85 12.74
N VAL A 18 7.59 -2.85 13.46
CA VAL A 18 7.10 -4.23 13.35
C VAL A 18 5.64 -4.31 13.80
N SER A 19 5.27 -3.66 14.91
CA SER A 19 3.86 -3.55 15.34
C SER A 19 3.00 -2.88 14.26
N PHE A 20 3.49 -1.81 13.64
CA PHE A 20 2.84 -1.15 12.50
C PHE A 20 2.64 -2.07 11.30
N LEU A 21 3.68 -2.76 10.83
CA LEU A 21 3.58 -3.71 9.73
C LEU A 21 2.56 -4.81 10.05
N ASN A 22 2.58 -5.32 11.28
CA ASN A 22 1.61 -6.30 11.73
C ASN A 22 0.18 -5.73 11.63
N ALA A 23 -0.06 -4.54 12.15
CA ALA A 23 -1.37 -3.89 12.02
C ALA A 23 -1.80 -3.69 10.56
N MET A 24 -0.87 -3.33 9.67
CA MET A 24 -1.13 -3.09 8.25
C MET A 24 -1.46 -4.35 7.45
N MET A 25 -0.85 -5.49 7.79
CA MET A 25 -1.14 -6.77 7.13
C MET A 25 -2.45 -7.39 7.61
N THR A 26 -2.82 -7.10 8.86
CA THR A 26 -3.87 -7.82 9.58
C THR A 26 -5.19 -7.07 9.66
N PHE A 27 -5.17 -5.74 9.52
CA PHE A 27 -6.35 -4.89 9.53
C PHE A 27 -7.22 -5.05 10.80
N GLU A 28 -6.63 -5.34 11.96
CA GLU A 28 -7.36 -5.52 13.22
C GLU A 28 -7.32 -4.29 14.10
N ASP A 29 -8.47 -3.90 14.67
CA ASP A 29 -8.57 -2.72 15.54
C ASP A 29 -7.63 -2.79 16.74
N GLU A 30 -7.51 -3.96 17.38
CA GLU A 30 -6.59 -4.18 18.51
C GLU A 30 -5.12 -4.00 18.12
N LYS A 31 -4.72 -4.48 16.94
CA LYS A 31 -3.34 -4.36 16.43
C LYS A 31 -3.05 -2.97 15.92
N MET A 32 -4.00 -2.32 15.26
CA MET A 32 -3.92 -0.91 14.92
C MET A 32 -3.77 -0.06 16.18
N GLN A 33 -4.49 -0.40 17.26
CA GLN A 33 -4.39 0.31 18.52
C GLN A 33 -3.04 0.05 19.20
N LEU A 34 -2.59 -1.20 19.27
CA LEU A 34 -1.27 -1.55 19.78
C LEU A 34 -0.15 -0.83 19.02
N ALA A 35 -0.18 -0.88 17.69
CA ALA A 35 0.79 -0.17 16.84
C ALA A 35 0.72 1.35 17.07
N CYS A 36 -0.48 1.92 17.23
CA CYS A 36 -0.67 3.33 17.56
C CYS A 36 -0.04 3.68 18.91
N ASP A 37 -0.19 2.83 19.91
CA ASP A 37 0.35 3.04 21.24
C ASP A 37 1.88 2.88 21.26
N ASP A 38 2.42 1.85 20.58
CA ASP A 38 3.86 1.63 20.42
C ASP A 38 4.53 2.80 19.70
N LEU A 39 3.95 3.28 18.59
CA LEU A 39 4.45 4.44 17.85
C LEU A 39 4.45 5.71 18.72
N LYS A 40 3.35 5.97 19.46
CA LYS A 40 3.29 7.13 20.39
C LYS A 40 4.28 7.01 21.54
N ASN A 41 4.56 5.80 22.02
CA ASN A 41 5.55 5.58 23.07
C ASN A 41 6.97 5.84 22.54
N THR A 42 7.27 5.41 21.32
CA THR A 42 8.52 5.75 20.62
C THR A 42 8.67 7.26 20.43
N GLU A 43 7.59 7.96 20.05
CA GLU A 43 7.61 9.43 19.93
C GLU A 43 7.95 10.10 21.27
N LYS A 44 7.26 9.70 22.35
CA LYS A 44 7.52 10.22 23.70
C LYS A 44 8.97 9.98 24.13
N LEU A 45 9.55 8.83 23.81
CA LEU A 45 10.95 8.50 24.10
C LEU A 45 11.92 9.43 23.34
N CYS A 46 11.57 9.80 22.11
CA CYS A 46 12.35 10.74 21.31
C CYS A 46 12.21 12.18 21.85
N GLU A 47 11.02 12.58 22.30
CA GLU A 47 10.72 13.90 22.88
C GLU A 47 11.31 14.10 24.30
N SER A 48 11.29 13.07 25.15
CA SER A 48 11.71 13.19 26.57
C SER A 48 13.19 13.54 26.75
N SER A 49 14.02 13.33 25.73
CA SER A 49 15.44 13.72 25.75
C SER A 49 15.68 15.18 25.31
N GLU A 50 14.68 15.87 24.75
CA GLU A 50 14.75 17.31 24.48
C GLU A 50 14.44 18.17 25.73
N ALA A 51 13.93 17.57 26.81
CA ALA A 51 13.57 18.25 28.06
C ALA A 51 14.77 18.67 28.94
N GLY A 52 16.01 18.49 28.47
CA GLY A 52 17.22 19.04 29.07
C GLY A 52 17.41 20.54 28.77
N VAL A 53 16.34 21.34 28.84
CA VAL A 53 16.35 22.79 28.53
C VAL A 53 17.36 23.55 29.41
N ILE A 54 17.63 23.04 30.62
CA ILE A 54 18.60 23.61 31.57
C ILE A 54 20.05 23.37 31.13
N GLU A 55 20.32 22.28 30.40
CA GLU A 55 21.67 21.91 29.95
C GLU A 55 22.01 22.57 28.60
N THR A 56 21.01 22.82 27.75
CA THR A 56 21.18 23.51 26.46
C THR A 56 21.53 25.00 26.64
N ILE A 57 21.01 25.66 27.68
CA ILE A 57 21.34 27.06 28.00
C ILE A 57 22.78 27.15 28.52
N ARG A 58 23.20 26.21 29.37
CA ARG A 58 24.57 26.11 29.88
C ARG A 58 25.59 25.87 28.75
N ASN A 59 25.22 25.06 27.76
CA ASN A 59 26.06 24.78 26.59
C ASN A 59 26.06 25.90 25.54
N LYS A 60 25.00 26.71 25.41
CA LYS A 60 24.99 27.91 24.55
C LYS A 60 25.95 29.00 25.04
N ILE A 61 26.15 29.12 26.35
CA ILE A 61 27.11 30.07 26.93
C ILE A 61 28.56 29.60 26.72
N LYS A 62 28.81 28.29 26.65
CA LYS A 62 30.12 27.70 26.31
C LYS A 62 30.42 27.65 24.80
N LYS A 63 29.39 27.62 23.95
CA LYS A 63 29.50 27.52 22.47
C LYS A 63 30.07 28.76 21.78
N ASN A 64 30.29 29.88 22.47
CA ASN A 64 31.03 31.01 21.90
C ASN A 64 32.53 30.74 21.70
N ILE A 65 33.07 29.61 22.15
CA ILE A 65 34.51 29.33 22.10
C ILE A 65 34.87 28.07 21.27
N ASP A 66 33.94 27.15 20.95
CA ASP A 66 34.24 25.99 20.09
C ASP A 66 33.04 25.57 19.21
N MET A 67 33.03 26.02 17.96
CA MET A 67 32.07 25.63 16.91
C MET A 67 32.81 24.92 15.76
N GLN A 68 33.38 23.72 16.02
CA GLN A 68 34.33 23.12 15.08
C GLN A 68 33.91 21.84 14.32
N ARG A 69 32.81 21.15 14.66
CA ARG A 69 32.27 19.98 13.91
C ARG A 69 30.76 19.80 14.21
N PRO A 70 29.95 19.16 13.32
CA PRO A 70 28.65 18.64 13.73
C PRO A 70 28.92 17.70 14.90
N SER A 71 28.41 18.05 16.07
CA SER A 71 28.63 17.23 17.25
C SER A 71 27.81 15.95 17.11
N ALA A 72 28.25 14.85 17.74
CA ALA A 72 27.45 13.62 17.81
C ALA A 72 26.02 13.89 18.34
N LEU A 73 25.86 14.95 19.14
CA LEU A 73 24.58 15.45 19.64
C LEU A 73 23.68 16.05 18.55
N ASP A 74 24.24 16.71 17.53
CA ASP A 74 23.46 17.27 16.42
C ASP A 74 22.90 16.15 15.51
N VAL A 75 23.69 15.09 15.30
CA VAL A 75 23.28 13.89 14.55
C VAL A 75 22.22 13.10 15.33
N ASP A 76 22.41 12.88 16.64
CA ASP A 76 21.43 12.20 17.49
C ASP A 76 20.09 12.95 17.54
N ARG A 77 20.13 14.29 17.63
CA ARG A 77 18.93 15.13 17.59
C ARG A 77 18.19 15.02 16.25
N LEU A 78 18.91 15.10 15.13
CA LEU A 78 18.31 14.95 13.80
C LEU A 78 17.71 13.55 13.62
N GLN A 79 18.40 12.50 14.07
CA GLN A 79 17.91 11.13 14.02
C GLN A 79 16.61 10.96 14.81
N ARG A 80 16.51 11.53 16.02
CA ARG A 80 15.27 11.50 16.82
C ARG A 80 14.12 12.24 16.15
N GLN A 81 14.38 13.40 15.54
CA GLN A 81 13.37 14.16 14.82
C GLN A 81 12.87 13.41 13.57
N ILE A 82 13.76 12.70 12.86
CA ILE A 82 13.38 11.81 11.76
C ILE A 82 12.50 10.65 12.27
N ILE A 83 12.90 9.99 13.38
CA ILE A 83 12.10 8.92 13.99
C ILE A 83 10.70 9.42 14.36
N ILE A 84 10.57 10.61 14.96
CA ILE A 84 9.26 11.20 15.25
C ILE A 84 8.46 11.42 13.96
N ALA A 85 9.09 11.95 12.90
CA ALA A 85 8.42 12.15 11.63
C ALA A 85 7.94 10.83 11.01
N ASP A 86 8.76 9.78 11.05
CA ASP A 86 8.39 8.43 10.58
C ASP A 86 7.21 7.87 11.40
N CYS A 87 7.25 8.00 12.74
CA CYS A 87 6.13 7.59 13.59
C CYS A 87 4.82 8.31 13.23
N GLN A 88 4.88 9.63 12.99
CA GLN A 88 3.71 10.40 12.54
C GLN A 88 3.20 9.88 11.17
N VAL A 89 4.08 9.55 10.22
CA VAL A 89 3.67 8.94 8.94
C VAL A 89 2.94 7.62 9.18
N TYR A 90 3.50 6.72 10.00
CA TYR A 90 2.87 5.43 10.28
C TYR A 90 1.53 5.57 11.02
N LEU A 91 1.40 6.52 11.95
CA LEU A 91 0.14 6.86 12.61
C LEU A 91 -0.91 7.41 11.62
N ALA A 92 -0.48 8.21 10.64
CA ALA A 92 -1.36 8.70 9.58
C ALA A 92 -1.85 7.53 8.70
N VAL A 93 -0.95 6.63 8.30
CA VAL A 93 -1.30 5.43 7.53
C VAL A 93 -2.29 4.55 8.29
N LEU A 94 -2.06 4.26 9.58
CA LEU A 94 -3.01 3.51 10.41
C LEU A 94 -4.38 4.19 10.48
N SER A 95 -4.42 5.52 10.48
CA SER A 95 -5.68 6.27 10.45
C SER A 95 -6.40 6.11 9.10
N PHE A 96 -5.67 6.15 7.98
CA PHE A 96 -6.26 5.97 6.64
C PHE A 96 -6.80 4.57 6.40
N VAL A 97 -6.17 3.55 7.01
CA VAL A 97 -6.61 2.16 6.87
C VAL A 97 -7.98 1.91 7.49
N LYS A 98 -8.43 2.72 8.45
CA LYS A 98 -9.77 2.59 9.04
C LYS A 98 -10.92 2.93 8.07
N GLN A 99 -10.62 3.60 6.95
CA GLN A 99 -11.58 3.94 5.90
C GLN A 99 -12.82 4.72 6.39
N GLU A 100 -12.68 5.53 7.46
CA GLU A 100 -13.72 6.44 7.95
C GLU A 100 -13.36 7.89 7.59
N LEU A 101 -14.36 8.72 7.25
CA LEU A 101 -14.14 10.13 6.88
C LEU A 101 -13.39 10.92 7.97
N SER A 102 -13.76 10.72 9.23
CA SER A 102 -13.10 11.30 10.40
C SER A 102 -11.63 10.85 10.51
N ALA A 103 -11.36 9.59 10.21
CA ALA A 103 -10.03 9.01 10.22
C ALA A 103 -9.15 9.54 9.07
N TYR A 104 -9.73 9.82 7.89
CA TYR A 104 -9.02 10.49 6.80
C TYR A 104 -8.65 11.94 7.14
N ILE A 105 -9.55 12.70 7.76
CA ILE A 105 -9.24 14.08 8.21
C ILE A 105 -8.12 14.06 9.25
N LYS A 106 -8.23 13.17 10.24
CA LYS A 106 -7.22 12.99 11.29
C LYS A 106 -5.87 12.57 10.71
N GLY A 107 -5.84 11.56 9.84
CA GLY A 107 -4.63 11.09 9.17
C GLY A 107 -3.98 12.19 8.32
N GLY A 108 -4.78 12.99 7.61
CA GLY A 108 -4.28 14.12 6.83
C GLY A 108 -3.63 15.20 7.70
N TRP A 109 -4.18 15.49 8.89
CA TRP A 109 -3.58 16.45 9.83
C TRP A 109 -2.25 15.94 10.42
N ILE A 110 -2.21 14.67 10.81
CA ILE A 110 -0.99 13.99 11.30
C ILE A 110 0.08 13.99 10.21
N LEU A 111 -0.27 13.71 8.95
CA LEU A 111 0.67 13.71 7.84
C LEU A 111 1.27 15.11 7.58
N ARG A 112 0.48 16.19 7.71
CA ARG A 112 1.01 17.56 7.65
C ARG A 112 1.99 17.85 8.78
N LYS A 113 1.74 17.32 9.98
CA LYS A 113 2.69 17.44 11.10
C LYS A 113 4.01 16.74 10.78
N ALA A 114 3.96 15.51 10.25
CA ALA A 114 5.15 14.77 9.80
C ALA A 114 5.95 15.57 8.75
N TRP A 115 5.27 16.10 7.73
CA TRP A 115 5.90 16.89 6.66
C TRP A 115 6.63 18.12 7.20
N LYS A 116 6.05 18.85 8.16
CA LYS A 116 6.72 20.01 8.78
C LYS A 116 8.01 19.61 9.50
N ILE A 117 8.02 18.46 10.17
CA ILE A 117 9.20 17.94 10.87
C ILE A 117 10.28 17.57 9.85
N TYR A 118 9.94 16.79 8.80
CA TYR A 118 10.90 16.47 7.74
C TYR A 118 11.46 17.72 7.06
N ASN A 119 10.63 18.70 6.72
CA ASN A 119 11.06 19.92 6.05
C ASN A 119 12.07 20.70 6.92
N LYS A 120 11.85 20.74 8.23
CA LYS A 120 12.80 21.33 9.18
C LYS A 120 14.12 20.53 9.23
N CYS A 121 14.06 19.21 9.34
CA CYS A 121 15.24 18.35 9.33
C CYS A 121 16.05 18.51 8.04
N TYR A 122 15.37 18.57 6.90
CA TYR A 122 15.99 18.75 5.59
C TYR A 122 16.73 20.09 5.50
N ALA A 123 16.07 21.19 5.89
CA ALA A 123 16.71 22.52 5.92
C ALA A 123 17.94 22.57 6.85
N GLU A 124 17.89 21.89 8.00
CA GLU A 124 19.04 21.80 8.92
C GLU A 124 20.19 20.97 8.33
N ILE A 125 19.88 19.86 7.64
CA ILE A 125 20.88 19.02 6.94
C ILE A 125 21.53 19.81 5.81
N ASP A 126 20.75 20.51 4.99
CA ASP A 126 21.25 21.34 3.90
C ASP A 126 22.18 22.44 4.44
N ALA A 127 21.81 23.12 5.52
CA ALA A 127 22.65 24.12 6.16
C ALA A 127 23.99 23.53 6.64
N LEU A 128 23.98 22.33 7.25
CA LEU A 128 25.18 21.61 7.67
C LEU A 128 26.07 21.24 6.47
N GLN A 129 25.47 20.79 5.36
CA GLN A 129 26.19 20.46 4.13
C GLN A 129 26.80 21.69 3.45
N MET A 130 26.06 22.81 3.40
CA MET A 130 26.55 24.06 2.82
C MET A 130 27.72 24.64 3.63
N MET A 131 27.68 24.54 4.97
CA MET A 131 28.83 24.90 5.81
C MET A 131 30.05 24.01 5.53
N HIS A 132 29.85 22.71 5.31
CA HIS A 132 30.95 21.80 4.97
C HIS A 132 31.54 22.11 3.58
N LYS A 133 30.69 22.41 2.58
CA LYS A 133 31.12 22.73 1.21
C LYS A 133 31.89 24.05 1.13
N LYS A 134 31.44 25.08 1.85
CA LYS A 134 32.14 26.38 1.95
C LYS A 134 33.54 26.21 2.57
N ARG A 135 33.66 25.36 3.60
CA ARG A 135 34.93 25.04 4.26
C ARG A 135 35.88 24.25 3.36
N SER A 136 35.36 23.30 2.57
CA SER A 136 36.16 22.57 1.57
C SER A 136 36.67 23.50 0.46
N GLN A 137 35.88 24.49 0.03
CA GLN A 137 36.32 25.50 -0.93
C GLN A 137 37.36 26.47 -0.36
N GLU A 138 37.23 26.90 0.90
CA GLU A 138 38.22 27.77 1.57
C GLU A 138 39.57 27.04 1.81
N SER A 139 39.55 25.73 2.11
CA SER A 139 40.78 24.91 2.18
C SER A 139 41.43 24.64 0.81
N LEU A 140 40.64 24.61 -0.27
CA LEU A 140 41.16 24.43 -1.65
C LEU A 140 41.78 25.71 -2.24
N THR A 141 41.55 26.87 -1.62
CA THR A 141 42.19 28.13 -2.05
C THR A 141 43.57 28.38 -1.44
N SER A 142 43.98 27.64 -0.39
CA SER A 142 45.35 27.70 0.15
C SER A 142 46.34 26.76 -0.53
N ASP A 143 45.85 25.69 -1.18
CA ASP A 143 46.68 24.68 -1.84
C ASP A 143 46.33 24.59 -3.33
N ARG A 144 46.71 25.60 -4.11
CA ARG A 144 46.76 25.49 -5.59
C ARG A 144 48.18 25.18 -6.05
N ALA A 145 48.52 23.90 -6.04
CA ALA A 145 49.43 23.29 -7.00
C ALA A 145 49.22 21.77 -7.00
N ASN A 146 48.37 21.28 -7.90
CA ASN A 146 48.69 20.25 -8.90
C ASN A 146 47.40 19.58 -9.41
N ASP A 147 47.33 19.40 -10.72
CA ASP A 147 46.22 18.79 -11.45
C ASP A 147 46.06 17.29 -11.10
N ASN A 148 44.81 16.81 -11.07
CA ASN A 148 44.34 15.87 -12.08
C ASN A 148 42.84 15.58 -11.96
N HIS A 149 42.19 15.71 -13.11
CA HIS A 149 40.78 15.42 -13.36
C HIS A 149 40.54 13.89 -13.32
N ILE A 150 39.51 13.46 -12.57
CA ILE A 150 38.90 12.13 -12.71
C ILE A 150 37.39 12.35 -12.84
N PRO A 151 36.71 11.74 -13.83
CA PRO A 151 35.34 12.11 -14.17
C PRO A 151 34.35 11.65 -13.10
N ALA A 152 33.35 12.48 -12.85
CA ALA A 152 32.18 12.13 -12.06
C ALA A 152 31.43 10.98 -12.75
N VAL A 153 31.59 9.77 -12.22
CA VAL A 153 30.77 8.61 -12.60
C VAL A 153 29.33 8.90 -12.19
N SER A 154 28.41 8.67 -13.13
CA SER A 154 26.97 8.93 -13.09
C SER A 154 26.24 8.09 -12.04
N LEU A 155 26.33 8.48 -10.76
CA LEU A 155 25.56 7.92 -9.65
C LEU A 155 24.04 7.93 -9.87
N GLN A 156 23.54 8.79 -10.76
CA GLN A 156 22.12 8.93 -11.06
C GLN A 156 21.57 7.77 -11.90
N GLU A 157 22.35 7.21 -12.83
CA GLU A 157 21.86 6.22 -13.81
C GLU A 157 21.89 4.79 -13.24
N GLU A 158 22.90 4.47 -12.42
CA GLU A 158 22.98 3.21 -11.66
C GLU A 158 21.94 3.16 -10.53
N SER A 159 21.69 4.29 -9.86
CA SER A 159 20.62 4.37 -8.85
C SER A 159 19.23 4.23 -9.49
N LEU A 160 19.01 4.87 -10.65
CA LEU A 160 17.75 4.73 -11.40
C LEU A 160 17.55 3.31 -11.93
N SER A 161 18.61 2.65 -12.40
CA SER A 161 18.54 1.26 -12.90
C SER A 161 18.37 0.25 -11.77
N ARG A 162 18.96 0.49 -10.59
CA ARG A 162 18.69 -0.27 -9.36
C ARG A 162 17.25 -0.08 -8.86
N LEU A 163 16.74 1.16 -8.85
CA LEU A 163 15.33 1.44 -8.52
C LEU A 163 14.37 0.82 -9.53
N LYS A 164 14.67 0.88 -10.83
CA LYS A 164 13.90 0.19 -11.89
C LYS A 164 14.00 -1.35 -11.78
N GLY A 165 15.13 -1.87 -11.32
CA GLY A 165 15.33 -3.29 -11.02
C GLY A 165 14.52 -3.77 -9.82
N ALA A 166 14.41 -2.95 -8.77
CA ALA A 166 13.57 -3.20 -7.59
C ALA A 166 12.06 -3.21 -7.91
N CYS A 167 11.64 -2.56 -9.00
CA CYS A 167 10.26 -2.64 -9.50
C CYS A 167 9.94 -3.91 -10.32
N LYS A 168 10.91 -4.83 -10.52
CA LYS A 168 10.63 -6.11 -11.19
C LYS A 168 10.10 -7.11 -10.18
N ILE A 169 8.87 -7.59 -10.40
CA ILE A 169 8.19 -8.56 -9.52
C ILE A 169 9.04 -9.81 -9.29
N ASN A 170 9.72 -10.32 -10.32
CA ASN A 170 10.62 -11.46 -10.19
C ASN A 170 11.81 -11.21 -9.25
N SER A 171 12.36 -9.99 -9.24
CA SER A 171 13.43 -9.62 -8.31
C SER A 171 12.92 -9.49 -6.87
N ALA A 172 11.68 -8.98 -6.72
CA ALA A 172 11.02 -8.91 -5.43
C ALA A 172 10.75 -10.32 -4.87
N LEU A 173 10.23 -11.24 -5.70
CA LEU A 173 10.01 -12.64 -5.34
C LEU A 173 11.29 -13.31 -4.81
N THR A 174 12.40 -13.21 -5.54
CA THR A 174 13.69 -13.76 -5.09
C THR A 174 14.11 -13.17 -3.75
N SER A 175 13.98 -11.85 -3.59
CA SER A 175 14.37 -11.16 -2.36
C SER A 175 13.53 -11.61 -1.16
N PHE A 176 12.21 -11.74 -1.32
CA PHE A 176 11.32 -12.20 -0.26
C PHE A 176 11.49 -13.69 0.05
N GLN A 177 11.81 -14.52 -0.95
CA GLN A 177 12.14 -15.93 -0.73
C GLN A 177 13.43 -16.06 0.10
N THR A 178 14.48 -15.33 -0.24
CA THR A 178 15.70 -15.29 0.57
C THR A 178 15.44 -14.76 1.98
N ALA A 179 14.63 -13.70 2.12
CA ALA A 179 14.27 -13.17 3.43
C ALA A 179 13.48 -14.18 4.28
N LEU A 180 12.57 -14.93 3.65
CA LEU A 180 11.80 -16.00 4.29
C LEU A 180 12.73 -17.13 4.79
N GLU A 181 13.73 -17.50 4.00
CA GLU A 181 14.75 -18.50 4.36
C GLU A 181 15.67 -18.03 5.48
N LEU A 182 15.96 -16.72 5.58
CA LEU A 182 16.77 -16.17 6.66
C LEU A 182 15.97 -15.96 7.96
N ALA A 183 14.66 -15.78 7.87
CA ALA A 183 13.78 -15.47 8.99
C ALA A 183 13.23 -16.72 9.70
N ILE A 184 13.96 -17.85 9.74
CA ILE A 184 13.47 -19.16 10.24
C ILE A 184 12.86 -19.06 11.65
N ASP A 185 13.46 -18.26 12.53
CA ASP A 185 13.04 -18.12 13.93
C ASP A 185 12.05 -16.96 14.18
N GLN A 186 11.74 -16.17 13.15
CA GLN A 186 10.94 -14.95 13.28
C GLN A 186 9.64 -15.05 12.48
N ARG A 187 8.62 -15.68 13.07
CA ARG A 187 7.33 -15.98 12.42
C ARG A 187 6.69 -14.75 11.78
N GLU A 188 6.70 -13.62 12.45
CA GLU A 188 6.08 -12.38 11.97
C GLU A 188 6.73 -11.90 10.67
N ILE A 189 8.06 -11.99 10.58
CA ILE A 189 8.81 -11.66 9.36
C ILE A 189 8.51 -12.66 8.25
N GLN A 190 8.41 -13.95 8.58
CA GLN A 190 7.98 -14.97 7.61
C GLN A 190 6.60 -14.66 7.05
N HIS A 191 5.65 -14.23 7.90
CA HIS A 191 4.31 -13.88 7.44
C HIS A 191 4.31 -12.68 6.50
N VAL A 192 5.11 -11.64 6.77
CA VAL A 192 5.30 -10.52 5.83
C VAL A 192 5.81 -11.03 4.48
N CYS A 193 6.85 -11.86 4.50
CA CYS A 193 7.43 -12.39 3.26
C CYS A 193 6.43 -13.27 2.50
N LEU A 194 5.70 -14.14 3.20
CA LEU A 194 4.67 -14.99 2.59
C LEU A 194 3.52 -14.18 1.99
N TYR A 195 3.13 -13.08 2.63
CA TYR A 195 2.11 -12.18 2.10
C TYR A 195 2.55 -11.59 0.77
N GLU A 196 3.75 -11.00 0.72
CA GLU A 196 4.30 -10.42 -0.50
C GLU A 196 4.55 -11.46 -1.59
N ILE A 197 5.09 -12.64 -1.25
CA ILE A 197 5.27 -13.76 -2.20
C ILE A 197 3.92 -14.18 -2.80
N GLY A 198 2.88 -14.28 -1.97
CA GLY A 198 1.54 -14.64 -2.41
C GLY A 198 0.97 -13.63 -3.42
N TRP A 199 1.08 -12.34 -3.12
CA TRP A 199 0.62 -11.26 -4.00
C TRP A 199 1.41 -11.17 -5.30
N CYS A 200 2.74 -11.20 -5.23
CA CYS A 200 3.60 -11.22 -6.42
C CYS A 200 3.26 -12.44 -7.29
N SER A 201 3.02 -13.60 -6.69
CA SER A 201 2.63 -14.81 -7.42
C SER A 201 1.26 -14.68 -8.08
N MET A 202 0.27 -14.02 -7.45
CA MET A 202 -1.01 -13.70 -8.10
C MET A 202 -0.85 -12.77 -9.30
N ILE A 203 -0.01 -11.73 -9.18
CA ILE A 203 0.26 -10.77 -10.27
C ILE A 203 0.95 -11.45 -11.45
N GLU A 204 1.82 -12.44 -11.17
CA GLU A 204 2.45 -13.30 -12.17
C GLU A 204 1.58 -14.46 -12.65
N MET A 205 0.31 -14.54 -12.21
CA MET A 205 -0.63 -15.64 -12.50
C MET A 205 -0.12 -17.03 -12.11
N ASN A 206 0.89 -17.12 -11.24
CA ASN A 206 1.35 -18.37 -10.63
C ASN A 206 0.47 -18.71 -9.42
N PHE A 207 -0.75 -19.18 -9.70
CA PHE A 207 -1.73 -19.49 -8.67
C PHE A 207 -1.27 -20.60 -7.71
N LYS A 208 -0.38 -21.49 -8.16
CA LYS A 208 0.13 -22.60 -7.34
C LYS A 208 0.96 -22.11 -6.17
N ASP A 209 1.91 -21.20 -6.42
CA ASP A 209 2.76 -20.68 -5.34
C ASP A 209 2.04 -19.62 -4.52
N ALA A 210 1.10 -18.89 -5.14
CA ALA A 210 0.18 -18.00 -4.42
C ALA A 210 -0.64 -18.77 -3.36
N TYR A 211 -1.35 -19.84 -3.75
CA TYR A 211 -2.23 -20.53 -2.80
C TYR A 211 -1.44 -21.20 -1.67
N LYS A 212 -0.23 -21.72 -1.92
CA LYS A 212 0.63 -22.29 -0.86
C LYS A 212 1.01 -21.24 0.17
N SER A 213 1.39 -20.05 -0.28
CA SER A 213 1.77 -18.94 0.59
C SER A 213 0.60 -18.49 1.45
N PHE A 214 -0.57 -18.30 0.83
CA PHE A 214 -1.79 -17.94 1.57
C PHE A 214 -2.30 -19.07 2.46
N ALA A 215 -2.13 -20.34 2.10
CA ALA A 215 -2.55 -21.47 2.94
C ALA A 215 -1.73 -21.52 4.23
N ARG A 216 -0.43 -21.20 4.13
CA ARG A 216 0.44 -21.09 5.30
C ARG A 216 0.00 -19.92 6.19
N LEU A 217 -0.28 -18.76 5.60
CA LEU A 217 -0.85 -17.62 6.33
C LEU A 217 -2.21 -17.96 6.96
N LYS A 218 -3.11 -18.64 6.27
CA LYS A 218 -4.42 -19.08 6.79
C LYS A 218 -4.24 -19.89 8.09
N ASN A 219 -3.30 -20.83 8.09
CA ASN A 219 -3.10 -21.78 9.18
C ASN A 219 -2.27 -21.21 10.34
N GLU A 220 -1.22 -20.43 10.04
CA GLU A 220 -0.24 -19.94 11.03
C GLU A 220 -0.55 -18.53 11.53
N SER A 221 -1.17 -17.69 10.68
CA SER A 221 -1.55 -16.34 11.08
C SER A 221 -2.69 -16.40 12.09
N ARG A 222 -2.60 -15.56 13.12
CA ARG A 222 -3.71 -15.34 14.05
C ARG A 222 -4.75 -14.35 13.51
N TRP A 223 -4.53 -13.87 12.29
CA TRP A 223 -5.13 -12.65 11.78
C TRP A 223 -5.52 -12.78 10.32
N SER A 224 -6.61 -12.12 9.91
CA SER A 224 -7.15 -12.16 8.54
C SER A 224 -7.32 -13.58 7.98
N GLN A 225 -7.51 -14.58 8.85
CA GLN A 225 -7.58 -15.99 8.44
C GLN A 225 -8.71 -16.23 7.44
N CYS A 226 -9.85 -15.53 7.62
CA CYS A 226 -10.97 -15.55 6.67
C CYS A 226 -10.55 -15.05 5.27
N TYR A 227 -9.80 -13.95 5.21
CA TYR A 227 -9.32 -13.39 3.94
C TYR A 227 -8.26 -14.29 3.30
N TYR A 228 -7.28 -14.77 4.06
CA TYR A 228 -6.28 -15.69 3.55
C TYR A 228 -6.90 -17.02 3.10
N ALA A 229 -7.92 -17.53 3.80
CA ALA A 229 -8.68 -18.68 3.34
C ALA A 229 -9.35 -18.43 1.98
N TYR A 230 -9.94 -17.24 1.79
CA TYR A 230 -10.55 -16.88 0.51
C TYR A 230 -9.52 -16.80 -0.62
N LEU A 231 -8.37 -16.16 -0.38
CA LEU A 231 -7.27 -16.11 -1.35
C LEU A 231 -6.71 -17.49 -1.66
N THR A 232 -6.55 -18.35 -0.65
CA THR A 232 -6.16 -19.75 -0.83
C THR A 232 -7.17 -20.48 -1.71
N ALA A 233 -8.47 -20.40 -1.41
CA ALA A 233 -9.51 -21.09 -2.16
C ALA A 233 -9.57 -20.62 -3.62
N ALA A 234 -9.55 -19.30 -3.85
CA ALA A 234 -9.57 -18.72 -5.19
C ALA A 234 -8.33 -19.13 -6.00
N CYS A 235 -7.12 -19.04 -5.43
CA CYS A 235 -5.91 -19.43 -6.14
C CYS A 235 -5.84 -20.95 -6.36
N GLN A 236 -6.27 -21.77 -5.39
CA GLN A 236 -6.29 -23.23 -5.51
C GLN A 236 -7.33 -23.70 -6.54
N GLY A 237 -8.50 -23.07 -6.59
CA GLY A 237 -9.49 -23.37 -7.63
C GLY A 237 -9.00 -22.97 -9.02
N ALA A 238 -8.24 -21.87 -9.14
CA ALA A 238 -7.67 -21.41 -10.40
C ALA A 238 -6.60 -22.37 -10.97
N THR A 239 -5.96 -23.22 -10.15
CA THR A 239 -5.08 -24.30 -10.65
C THR A 239 -5.86 -25.51 -11.17
N GLY A 240 -7.18 -25.58 -10.93
CA GLY A 240 -8.04 -26.70 -11.28
C GLY A 240 -8.35 -27.66 -10.13
N GLU A 241 -7.75 -27.47 -8.95
CA GLU A 241 -8.03 -28.28 -7.74
C GLU A 241 -9.37 -27.87 -7.08
N THR A 242 -10.46 -27.91 -7.85
CA THR A 242 -11.78 -27.37 -7.49
C THR A 242 -12.42 -28.03 -6.26
N ASP A 243 -12.24 -29.34 -6.07
CA ASP A 243 -12.76 -30.06 -4.90
C ASP A 243 -12.15 -29.53 -3.60
N LYS A 244 -10.82 -29.42 -3.54
CA LYS A 244 -10.12 -28.87 -2.37
C LYS A 244 -10.43 -27.38 -2.18
N ALA A 245 -10.53 -26.63 -3.28
CA ALA A 245 -10.92 -25.23 -3.21
C ALA A 245 -12.30 -25.06 -2.58
N GLN A 246 -13.25 -25.94 -2.87
CA GLN A 246 -14.58 -25.93 -2.26
C GLN A 246 -14.52 -26.12 -0.74
N GLU A 247 -13.71 -27.08 -0.26
CA GLU A 247 -13.50 -27.29 1.18
C GLU A 247 -13.00 -26.00 1.85
N VAL A 248 -12.01 -25.33 1.24
CA VAL A 248 -11.48 -24.07 1.77
C VAL A 248 -12.51 -22.94 1.68
N PHE A 249 -13.32 -22.83 0.63
CA PHE A 249 -14.41 -21.85 0.57
C PHE A 249 -15.46 -22.06 1.68
N ILE A 250 -15.76 -23.32 2.03
CA ILE A 250 -16.63 -23.64 3.17
C ILE A 250 -15.96 -23.21 4.49
N GLU A 251 -14.63 -23.35 4.62
CA GLU A 251 -13.89 -22.84 5.78
C GLU A 251 -13.93 -21.31 5.91
N VAL A 252 -13.93 -20.55 4.80
CA VAL A 252 -14.04 -19.08 4.83
C VAL A 252 -15.25 -18.65 5.66
N GLN A 253 -16.39 -19.30 5.47
CA GLN A 253 -17.63 -19.01 6.22
C GLN A 253 -17.48 -19.29 7.72
N LYS A 254 -16.73 -20.34 8.08
CA LYS A 254 -16.48 -20.71 9.48
C LYS A 254 -15.47 -19.77 10.14
N LEU A 255 -14.56 -19.20 9.36
CA LEU A 255 -13.52 -18.27 9.82
C LEU A 255 -14.02 -16.82 9.87
N PHE A 256 -15.16 -16.50 9.26
CA PHE A 256 -15.78 -15.18 9.35
C PHE A 256 -16.23 -14.89 10.79
N ARG A 257 -15.54 -13.97 11.45
CA ARG A 257 -15.84 -13.59 12.85
C ARG A 257 -16.17 -12.11 12.98
N ARG A 258 -15.58 -11.25 12.15
CA ARG A 258 -15.61 -9.79 12.34
C ARG A 258 -16.55 -9.12 11.37
N LYS A 259 -17.75 -8.80 11.85
CA LYS A 259 -18.79 -8.11 11.07
C LYS A 259 -18.45 -6.65 10.72
N ASN A 260 -17.47 -6.02 11.36
CA ASN A 260 -17.03 -4.66 11.05
C ASN A 260 -15.88 -4.61 10.04
N ASN A 261 -15.22 -5.73 9.75
CA ASN A 261 -14.12 -5.77 8.78
C ASN A 261 -14.68 -5.96 7.36
N GLN A 262 -14.54 -4.94 6.51
CA GLN A 262 -15.06 -4.97 5.13
C GLN A 262 -14.40 -6.06 4.26
N ILE A 263 -13.11 -6.37 4.50
CA ILE A 263 -12.39 -7.40 3.74
C ILE A 263 -12.94 -8.79 4.08
N GLU A 264 -13.15 -9.08 5.36
CA GLU A 264 -13.73 -10.35 5.78
C GLU A 264 -15.19 -10.50 5.31
N GLN A 265 -15.97 -9.42 5.38
CA GLN A 265 -17.34 -9.41 4.84
C GLN A 265 -17.38 -9.70 3.34
N PHE A 266 -16.50 -9.04 2.57
CA PHE A 266 -16.36 -9.29 1.14
C PHE A 266 -16.01 -10.77 0.87
N SER A 267 -15.00 -11.31 1.55
CA SER A 267 -14.60 -12.71 1.41
C SER A 267 -15.72 -13.68 1.77
N SER A 268 -16.45 -13.44 2.87
CA SER A 268 -17.57 -14.27 3.28
C SER A 268 -18.71 -14.21 2.27
N ARG A 269 -19.10 -13.02 1.78
CA ARG A 269 -20.15 -12.91 0.75
C ARG A 269 -19.78 -13.66 -0.52
N LYS A 270 -18.54 -13.51 -1.01
CA LYS A 270 -18.08 -14.17 -2.24
C LYS A 270 -17.96 -15.67 -2.10
N ALA A 271 -17.57 -16.17 -0.93
CA ALA A 271 -17.48 -17.60 -0.66
C ALA A 271 -18.86 -18.26 -0.44
N GLU A 272 -19.94 -17.49 -0.22
CA GLU A 272 -21.23 -18.03 0.20
C GLU A 272 -21.84 -18.98 -0.84
N ARG A 273 -21.74 -18.64 -2.12
CA ARG A 273 -22.25 -19.48 -3.22
C ARG A 273 -21.63 -20.88 -3.25
N PHE A 274 -20.37 -21.00 -2.85
CA PHE A 274 -19.62 -22.25 -2.91
C PHE A 274 -19.96 -23.23 -1.77
N GLN A 275 -20.82 -22.82 -0.84
CA GLN A 275 -21.43 -23.75 0.11
C GLN A 275 -22.39 -24.74 -0.57
N LYS A 276 -23.05 -24.32 -1.66
CA LYS A 276 -24.06 -25.10 -2.38
C LYS A 276 -23.58 -25.53 -3.75
N GLU A 277 -22.77 -24.70 -4.40
CA GLU A 277 -22.27 -24.91 -5.75
C GLU A 277 -20.79 -25.26 -5.75
N LYS A 278 -20.37 -26.18 -6.63
CA LYS A 278 -18.94 -26.48 -6.78
C LYS A 278 -18.26 -25.36 -7.57
N PRO A 279 -17.12 -24.82 -7.11
CA PRO A 279 -16.37 -23.82 -7.86
C PRO A 279 -15.81 -24.40 -9.17
N THR A 280 -15.87 -23.63 -10.25
CA THR A 280 -15.16 -23.92 -11.51
C THR A 280 -13.81 -23.21 -11.53
N LYS A 281 -12.87 -23.69 -12.35
CA LYS A 281 -11.55 -23.05 -12.51
C LYS A 281 -11.69 -21.60 -12.99
N GLU A 282 -12.58 -21.42 -13.96
CA GLU A 282 -13.01 -20.19 -14.61
C GLU A 282 -13.42 -19.10 -13.59
N LEU A 283 -14.41 -19.42 -12.74
CA LEU A 283 -14.85 -18.55 -11.64
C LEU A 283 -13.73 -18.20 -10.66
N CYS A 284 -12.84 -19.15 -10.37
CA CYS A 284 -11.75 -18.92 -9.44
C CYS A 284 -10.68 -17.98 -10.03
N VAL A 285 -10.38 -18.10 -11.32
CA VAL A 285 -9.53 -17.14 -12.04
C VAL A 285 -10.17 -15.75 -12.02
N LEU A 286 -11.48 -15.65 -12.29
CA LEU A 286 -12.21 -14.38 -12.22
C LEU A 286 -12.14 -13.75 -10.81
N ALA A 287 -12.29 -14.56 -9.76
CA ALA A 287 -12.16 -14.11 -8.37
C ALA A 287 -10.76 -13.58 -8.04
N VAL A 288 -9.70 -14.20 -8.59
CA VAL A 288 -8.32 -13.69 -8.45
C VAL A 288 -8.16 -12.34 -9.16
N ILE A 289 -8.68 -12.21 -10.38
CA ILE A 289 -8.62 -10.94 -11.15
C ILE A 289 -9.42 -9.84 -10.42
N GLU A 290 -10.57 -10.18 -9.84
CA GLU A 290 -11.38 -9.27 -9.03
C GLU A 290 -10.59 -8.72 -7.83
N VAL A 291 -9.86 -9.59 -7.12
CA VAL A 291 -8.98 -9.17 -6.03
C VAL A 291 -7.84 -8.28 -6.55
N LEU A 292 -7.20 -8.63 -7.67
CA LEU A 292 -6.15 -7.77 -8.23
C LEU A 292 -6.70 -6.39 -8.63
N TYR A 293 -7.91 -6.32 -9.19
CA TYR A 293 -8.59 -5.07 -9.53
C TYR A 293 -8.88 -4.22 -8.29
N LEU A 294 -9.55 -4.81 -7.29
CA LEU A 294 -9.96 -4.11 -6.08
C LEU A 294 -8.75 -3.56 -5.32
N TRP A 295 -7.59 -4.22 -5.37
CA TRP A 295 -6.35 -3.76 -4.72
C TRP A 295 -5.46 -2.89 -5.64
N LYS A 296 -5.95 -2.51 -6.82
CA LYS A 296 -5.20 -1.73 -7.84
C LYS A 296 -3.90 -2.39 -8.31
N ALA A 297 -3.80 -3.72 -8.22
CA ALA A 297 -2.62 -4.47 -8.59
C ALA A 297 -2.56 -4.84 -10.09
N LEU A 298 -3.63 -4.63 -10.86
CA LEU A 298 -3.62 -4.92 -12.31
C LEU A 298 -2.55 -4.13 -13.09
N ALA A 299 -2.25 -2.90 -12.67
CA ALA A 299 -1.21 -2.09 -13.30
C ALA A 299 0.21 -2.65 -13.11
N ASN A 300 0.39 -3.58 -12.16
CA ASN A 300 1.64 -4.25 -11.89
C ASN A 300 1.83 -5.51 -12.75
N CYS A 301 0.75 -6.02 -13.37
CA CYS A 301 0.82 -7.20 -14.23
C CYS A 301 1.58 -6.90 -15.52
N SER A 302 2.31 -7.89 -16.03
CA SER A 302 2.91 -7.79 -17.37
C SER A 302 1.83 -7.71 -18.47
N PRO A 303 2.10 -7.09 -19.63
CA PRO A 303 1.15 -7.07 -20.74
C PRO A 303 0.72 -8.47 -21.20
N SER A 304 1.62 -9.46 -21.12
CA SER A 304 1.30 -10.87 -21.42
C SER A 304 0.26 -11.43 -20.45
N ASN A 305 0.45 -11.21 -19.15
CA ASN A 305 -0.49 -11.68 -18.13
C ASN A 305 -1.83 -10.96 -18.25
N LEU A 306 -1.83 -9.66 -18.54
CA LEU A 306 -3.06 -8.91 -18.81
C LEU A 306 -3.85 -9.46 -20.01
N GLN A 307 -3.17 -9.88 -21.08
CA GLN A 307 -3.82 -10.55 -22.22
C GLN A 307 -4.38 -11.93 -21.85
N GLN A 308 -3.68 -12.70 -21.01
CA GLN A 308 -4.23 -13.97 -20.49
C GLN A 308 -5.46 -13.73 -19.60
N MET A 309 -5.43 -12.71 -18.74
CA MET A 309 -6.60 -12.31 -17.93
C MET A 309 -7.77 -11.85 -18.80
N ASN A 310 -7.50 -11.13 -19.90
CA ASN A 310 -8.50 -10.72 -20.87
C ASN A 310 -9.19 -11.95 -21.48
N GLN A 311 -8.41 -12.92 -21.98
CA GLN A 311 -8.95 -14.16 -22.53
C GLN A 311 -9.78 -14.93 -21.50
N ALA A 312 -9.27 -15.10 -20.28
CA ALA A 312 -9.98 -15.79 -19.20
C ALA A 312 -11.31 -15.10 -18.87
N CYS A 313 -11.36 -13.77 -18.84
CA CYS A 313 -12.61 -13.03 -18.65
C CYS A 313 -13.58 -13.25 -19.83
N GLN A 314 -13.09 -13.29 -21.07
CA GLN A 314 -13.94 -13.49 -22.25
C GLN A 314 -14.61 -14.86 -22.28
N GLU A 315 -13.91 -15.91 -21.83
CA GLU A 315 -14.41 -17.29 -21.71
C GLU A 315 -15.48 -17.45 -20.61
N MET A 316 -15.74 -16.43 -19.78
CA MET A 316 -16.79 -16.47 -18.76
C MET A 316 -18.17 -16.22 -19.37
N HIS A 317 -19.05 -17.20 -19.25
CA HIS A 317 -20.41 -17.15 -19.81
C HIS A 317 -21.54 -17.23 -18.76
N GLU A 318 -21.19 -17.26 -17.46
CA GLU A 318 -22.18 -17.36 -16.40
C GLU A 318 -22.97 -16.05 -16.24
N PRO A 319 -24.32 -16.07 -16.27
CA PRO A 319 -25.13 -14.84 -16.22
C PRO A 319 -24.86 -13.92 -15.03
N LEU A 320 -24.63 -14.50 -13.84
CA LEU A 320 -24.42 -13.74 -12.60
C LEU A 320 -23.07 -13.01 -12.54
N THR A 321 -22.14 -13.34 -13.44
CA THR A 321 -20.79 -12.76 -13.47
C THR A 321 -20.58 -11.78 -14.61
N ILE A 322 -21.59 -11.56 -15.46
CA ILE A 322 -21.49 -10.71 -16.66
C ILE A 322 -21.07 -9.27 -16.31
N GLY A 323 -21.70 -8.63 -15.34
CA GLY A 323 -21.32 -7.28 -14.92
C GLY A 323 -19.89 -7.21 -14.39
N LEU A 324 -19.47 -8.22 -13.62
CA LEU A 324 -18.10 -8.29 -13.08
C LEU A 324 -17.10 -8.47 -14.21
N LYS A 325 -17.38 -9.40 -15.14
CA LYS A 325 -16.59 -9.61 -16.36
C LYS A 325 -16.39 -8.30 -17.11
N HIS A 326 -17.45 -7.54 -17.37
CA HIS A 326 -17.34 -6.27 -18.08
C HIS A 326 -16.51 -5.23 -17.31
N LEU A 327 -16.68 -5.12 -15.99
CA LEU A 327 -15.86 -4.22 -15.17
C LEU A 327 -14.36 -4.58 -15.25
N LEU A 328 -14.03 -5.86 -15.12
CA LEU A 328 -12.65 -6.33 -15.17
C LEU A 328 -12.04 -6.21 -16.56
N LEU A 329 -12.80 -6.53 -17.63
CA LEU A 329 -12.37 -6.31 -19.01
C LEU A 329 -12.07 -4.83 -19.27
N GLY A 330 -12.93 -3.92 -18.81
CA GLY A 330 -12.70 -2.48 -18.94
C GLY A 330 -11.39 -2.05 -18.25
N ALA A 331 -11.15 -2.54 -17.04
CA ALA A 331 -9.93 -2.25 -16.28
C ALA A 331 -8.67 -2.83 -16.95
N ILE A 332 -8.74 -4.06 -17.47
CA ILE A 332 -7.64 -4.71 -18.19
C ILE A 332 -7.31 -3.96 -19.49
N HIS A 333 -8.33 -3.60 -20.28
CA HIS A 333 -8.16 -2.82 -21.51
C HIS A 333 -7.51 -1.45 -21.23
N LYS A 334 -7.91 -0.79 -20.13
CA LYS A 334 -7.28 0.45 -19.67
C LYS A 334 -5.80 0.25 -19.33
N CYS A 335 -5.44 -0.81 -18.59
CA CYS A 335 -4.05 -1.15 -18.29
C CYS A 335 -3.23 -1.49 -19.56
N LEU A 336 -3.86 -2.03 -20.59
CA LEU A 336 -3.24 -2.31 -21.89
C LEU A 336 -3.15 -1.06 -22.81
N GLY A 337 -3.67 0.08 -22.38
CA GLY A 337 -3.71 1.31 -23.19
C GLY A 337 -4.78 1.33 -24.28
N ASN A 338 -5.72 0.39 -24.28
CA ASN A 338 -6.86 0.35 -25.21
C ASN A 338 -8.06 1.11 -24.62
N SER A 339 -8.05 2.43 -24.80
CA SER A 339 -9.09 3.33 -24.26
C SER A 339 -10.49 3.05 -24.79
N ASP A 340 -10.63 2.76 -26.09
CA ASP A 340 -11.94 2.52 -26.71
C ASP A 340 -12.61 1.26 -26.14
N GLY A 341 -11.84 0.17 -26.04
CA GLY A 341 -12.31 -1.07 -25.41
C GLY A 341 -12.65 -0.87 -23.94
N ALA A 342 -11.85 -0.10 -23.21
CA ALA A 342 -12.11 0.20 -21.80
C ALA A 342 -13.45 0.92 -21.62
N ILE A 343 -13.69 1.99 -22.39
CA ILE A 343 -14.93 2.78 -22.37
C ILE A 343 -16.14 1.89 -22.70
N GLN A 344 -16.03 1.07 -23.75
CA GLN A 344 -17.10 0.16 -24.16
C GLN A 344 -17.49 -0.81 -23.04
N PHE A 345 -16.50 -1.47 -22.43
CA PHE A 345 -16.78 -2.45 -21.37
C PHE A 345 -17.29 -1.81 -20.09
N PHE A 346 -16.79 -0.63 -19.70
CA PHE A 346 -17.38 0.08 -18.55
C PHE A 346 -18.83 0.49 -18.80
N HIS A 347 -19.19 0.93 -20.01
CA HIS A 347 -20.58 1.18 -20.37
C HIS A 347 -21.45 -0.08 -20.26
N LEU A 348 -20.94 -1.25 -20.65
CA LEU A 348 -21.66 -2.52 -20.50
C LEU A 348 -21.83 -2.90 -19.02
N ALA A 349 -20.83 -2.66 -18.18
CA ALA A 349 -20.90 -2.91 -16.75
C ALA A 349 -21.92 -2.00 -16.04
N ILE A 350 -22.03 -0.73 -16.43
CA ILE A 350 -23.01 0.21 -15.88
C ILE A 350 -24.44 -0.23 -16.22
N LYS A 351 -24.68 -0.75 -17.42
CA LYS A 351 -26.00 -1.19 -17.89
C LYS A 351 -26.48 -2.52 -17.29
N ASP A 352 -25.62 -3.26 -16.60
CA ASP A 352 -25.98 -4.56 -16.06
C ASP A 352 -26.84 -4.44 -14.79
N GLU A 353 -28.16 -4.57 -14.95
CA GLU A 353 -29.11 -4.47 -13.84
C GLU A 353 -29.15 -5.73 -12.95
N LEU A 354 -28.73 -6.90 -13.48
CA LEU A 354 -28.73 -8.17 -12.74
C LEU A 354 -27.70 -8.15 -11.60
N SER A 355 -26.57 -7.45 -11.81
CA SER A 355 -25.52 -7.30 -10.80
C SER A 355 -25.94 -6.49 -9.56
N ARG A 356 -27.04 -5.73 -9.64
CA ARG A 356 -27.50 -4.84 -8.55
C ARG A 356 -27.88 -5.60 -7.27
N GLN A 357 -28.28 -6.87 -7.38
CA GLN A 357 -28.69 -7.70 -6.23
C GLN A 357 -27.52 -8.49 -5.60
N ASN A 358 -26.55 -8.94 -6.40
CA ASN A 358 -25.49 -9.85 -5.93
C ASN A 358 -24.10 -9.18 -5.80
N ASN A 359 -23.84 -8.10 -6.53
CA ASN A 359 -22.55 -7.42 -6.58
C ASN A 359 -22.75 -5.90 -6.68
N ALA A 360 -23.37 -5.31 -5.66
CA ALA A 360 -23.81 -3.92 -5.66
C ALA A 360 -22.69 -2.88 -5.93
N TYR A 361 -21.42 -3.24 -5.74
CA TYR A 361 -20.29 -2.33 -5.98
C TYR A 361 -19.89 -2.20 -7.47
N ILE A 362 -20.34 -3.09 -8.36
CA ILE A 362 -19.87 -3.12 -9.76
C ILE A 362 -20.24 -1.84 -10.50
N GLN A 363 -21.51 -1.45 -10.47
CA GLN A 363 -22.02 -0.26 -11.16
C GLN A 363 -21.33 1.05 -10.68
N PRO A 364 -21.23 1.34 -9.36
CA PRO A 364 -20.55 2.54 -8.90
C PRO A 364 -19.04 2.53 -9.26
N TYR A 365 -18.37 1.38 -9.19
CA TYR A 365 -16.97 1.28 -9.62
C TYR A 365 -16.80 1.48 -11.13
N ALA A 366 -17.72 0.96 -11.96
CA ALA A 366 -17.72 1.17 -13.40
C ALA A 366 -17.97 2.64 -13.76
N CYS A 367 -18.92 3.30 -13.09
CA CYS A 367 -19.16 4.74 -13.23
C CYS A 367 -17.91 5.54 -12.87
N TYR A 368 -17.23 5.17 -11.77
CA TYR A 368 -15.98 5.80 -11.38
C TYR A 368 -14.87 5.60 -12.42
N GLU A 369 -14.61 4.38 -12.88
CA GLU A 369 -13.50 4.11 -13.82
C GLU A 369 -13.75 4.77 -15.19
N LEU A 370 -14.98 4.73 -15.70
CA LEU A 370 -15.38 5.44 -16.91
C LEU A 370 -15.30 6.96 -16.71
N GLY A 371 -15.78 7.46 -15.56
CA GLY A 371 -15.68 8.86 -15.20
C GLY A 371 -14.24 9.36 -15.27
N CYS A 372 -13.30 8.63 -14.65
CA CYS A 372 -11.87 8.94 -14.75
C CYS A 372 -11.35 8.92 -16.19
N GLN A 373 -11.75 7.95 -17.01
CA GLN A 373 -11.33 7.88 -18.42
C GLN A 373 -11.80 9.09 -19.23
N LEU A 374 -13.04 9.54 -19.00
CA LEU A 374 -13.61 10.69 -19.69
C LEU A 374 -13.06 12.03 -19.21
N LEU A 375 -12.48 12.09 -18.01
CA LEU A 375 -11.79 13.29 -17.51
C LEU A 375 -10.46 13.56 -18.23
N GLU A 376 -9.88 12.57 -18.89
CA GLU A 376 -8.63 12.73 -19.65
C GLU A 376 -8.84 13.57 -20.91
N ASN A 377 -10.08 13.64 -21.44
CA ASN A 377 -10.43 14.36 -22.66
C ASN A 377 -11.29 15.61 -22.35
N PRO A 378 -10.90 16.81 -22.82
CA PRO A 378 -11.64 18.05 -22.56
C PRO A 378 -13.11 18.01 -23.02
N GLU A 379 -13.40 17.37 -24.15
CA GLU A 379 -14.76 17.31 -24.73
C GLU A 379 -15.73 16.46 -23.91
N THR A 380 -15.22 15.49 -23.15
CA THR A 380 -16.04 14.57 -22.35
C THR A 380 -15.98 14.86 -20.85
N LEU A 381 -15.33 15.94 -20.47
CA LEU A 381 -15.05 16.29 -19.08
C LEU A 381 -16.34 16.39 -18.24
N ASP A 382 -17.38 17.05 -18.75
CA ASP A 382 -18.65 17.21 -18.02
C ASP A 382 -19.41 15.88 -17.88
N LYS A 383 -19.32 15.00 -18.89
CA LYS A 383 -19.85 13.64 -18.79
C LYS A 383 -19.10 12.83 -17.73
N GLY A 384 -17.77 12.95 -17.70
CA GLY A 384 -16.94 12.33 -16.68
C GLY A 384 -17.31 12.78 -15.26
N ARG A 385 -17.51 14.08 -15.05
CA ARG A 385 -17.98 14.63 -13.77
C ARG A 385 -19.34 14.08 -13.36
N THR A 386 -20.28 14.02 -14.30
CA THR A 386 -21.64 13.51 -14.05
C THR A 386 -21.58 12.06 -13.57
N LEU A 387 -20.77 11.20 -14.21
CA LEU A 387 -20.59 9.81 -13.78
C LEU A 387 -19.94 9.68 -12.40
N LEU A 388 -19.01 10.57 -12.05
CA LEU A 388 -18.40 10.59 -10.71
C LEU A 388 -19.40 10.97 -9.61
N TYR A 389 -20.30 11.93 -9.88
CA TYR A 389 -21.39 12.26 -8.97
C TYR A 389 -22.41 11.12 -8.90
N GLN A 390 -22.76 10.52 -10.04
CA GLN A 390 -23.62 9.35 -10.10
C GLN A 390 -23.10 8.21 -9.22
N ALA A 391 -21.82 7.87 -9.35
CA ALA A 391 -21.16 6.84 -8.54
C ALA A 391 -21.23 7.10 -7.03
N LYS A 392 -21.31 8.37 -6.62
CA LYS A 392 -21.31 8.81 -5.22
C LYS A 392 -22.72 8.97 -4.63
N GLU A 393 -23.69 9.36 -5.44
CA GLU A 393 -25.00 9.82 -4.96
C GLU A 393 -26.14 8.82 -5.23
N GLU A 394 -26.03 8.00 -6.29
CA GLU A 394 -27.09 7.07 -6.68
C GLU A 394 -26.90 5.64 -6.14
N PHE A 395 -25.75 5.35 -5.51
CA PHE A 395 -25.41 4.02 -5.00
C PHE A 395 -25.04 4.10 -3.51
N ALA A 396 -25.45 3.11 -2.72
CA ALA A 396 -25.12 3.03 -1.29
C ALA A 396 -25.16 1.58 -0.78
N GLY A 397 -24.48 1.32 0.33
CA GLY A 397 -24.54 0.03 1.04
C GLY A 397 -23.76 -1.10 0.37
N TYR A 398 -22.74 -0.78 -0.43
CA TYR A 398 -21.94 -1.75 -1.17
C TYR A 398 -20.52 -1.91 -0.61
N ASP A 399 -19.86 -2.98 -1.03
CA ASP A 399 -18.48 -3.29 -0.65
C ASP A 399 -17.50 -2.16 -0.99
N PHE A 400 -16.71 -1.73 -0.01
CA PHE A 400 -15.67 -0.70 -0.14
C PHE A 400 -16.19 0.70 -0.58
N GLU A 401 -17.43 1.05 -0.25
CA GLU A 401 -18.05 2.35 -0.56
C GLU A 401 -17.19 3.55 -0.13
N ASN A 402 -16.74 3.59 1.13
CA ASN A 402 -15.90 4.68 1.64
C ASN A 402 -14.60 4.83 0.84
N ARG A 403 -14.00 3.72 0.43
CA ARG A 403 -12.79 3.72 -0.39
C ARG A 403 -13.05 4.30 -1.77
N LEU A 404 -14.19 3.99 -2.38
CA LEU A 404 -14.58 4.59 -3.65
C LEU A 404 -14.85 6.10 -3.51
N HIS A 405 -15.55 6.53 -2.45
CA HIS A 405 -15.82 7.94 -2.20
C HIS A 405 -14.55 8.78 -2.07
N VAL A 406 -13.52 8.27 -1.39
CA VAL A 406 -12.21 8.94 -1.33
C VAL A 406 -11.58 9.06 -2.71
N ARG A 407 -11.65 8.00 -3.53
CA ARG A 407 -11.12 8.03 -4.90
C ARG A 407 -11.86 9.06 -5.78
N ILE A 408 -13.19 9.12 -5.67
CA ILE A 408 -14.02 10.11 -6.37
C ILE A 408 -13.63 11.52 -5.95
N HIS A 409 -13.49 11.77 -4.64
CA HIS A 409 -13.08 13.07 -4.13
C HIS A 409 -11.70 13.48 -4.69
N THR A 410 -10.72 12.58 -4.68
CA THR A 410 -9.39 12.85 -5.24
C THR A 410 -9.45 13.19 -6.73
N ALA A 411 -10.22 12.42 -7.52
CA ALA A 411 -10.39 12.65 -8.95
C ALA A 411 -11.08 14.00 -9.26
N LEU A 412 -12.05 14.41 -8.44
CA LEU A 412 -12.71 15.71 -8.57
C LEU A 412 -11.82 16.87 -8.10
N ALA A 413 -10.98 16.65 -7.09
CA ALA A 413 -10.07 17.66 -6.55
C ALA A 413 -8.95 18.00 -7.55
N SER A 414 -8.38 17.01 -8.24
CA SER A 414 -7.33 17.24 -9.24
C SER A 414 -7.79 18.13 -10.41
N LEU A 415 -9.09 18.23 -10.66
CA LEU A 415 -9.64 19.14 -11.68
C LEU A 415 -9.68 20.60 -11.21
N LYS A 416 -9.74 20.86 -9.91
CA LYS A 416 -9.81 22.22 -9.35
C LYS A 416 -8.46 22.92 -9.36
N GLU A 417 -7.36 22.18 -9.37
CA GLU A 417 -5.99 22.73 -9.41
C GLU A 417 -5.55 23.12 -10.84
N VAL A 418 -6.21 22.62 -11.88
CA VAL A 418 -5.86 22.86 -13.30
C VAL A 418 -6.57 24.07 -13.90
N VAL A 419 -7.51 24.69 -13.18
CA VAL A 419 -8.15 25.95 -13.59
C VAL A 419 -7.47 27.11 -12.84
N PRO A 420 -6.43 27.75 -13.39
CA PRO A 420 -6.00 29.04 -12.87
C PRO A 420 -7.16 30.03 -13.06
N GLN A 421 -7.53 30.72 -11.97
CA GLN A 421 -8.50 31.82 -11.98
C GLN A 421 -8.02 32.98 -12.84
#